data_AF-A0A0F9LMK4-F1
#
_entry.id   AF-A0A0F9LMK4-F1
#
_cell.length_a   1.000
_cell.length_b   1.000
_cell.length_c   1.000
_cell.angle_alpha   90.00
_cell.angle_beta   90.00
_cell.angle_gamma   90.00
#
_symmetry.space_group_name_H-M   'P 1'
#
loop_
_entity.id
_entity.type
_entity.pdbx_description
1 polymer ?
#
loop_
_entity_poly.entity_id
_entity_poly.type
_entity_poly.pdbx_seq_one_letter_code
_entity_poly.pdbx_strand_id
1 'polypeptide(L)' 'MNVIIRKLDETEREYFAYTKSLCGKATYFVYFQDDIWGAITLHNFLEMLKSFFDQGKITISIPNKNIEIKNKLFLKLIRE' A
#
# COMPACT_ATOMS: atom_id res chain seq x y z
N MET A 1 1.28 -3.04 11.98
CA MET A 1 0.48 -1.89 11.49
C MET A 1 -0.40 -2.36 10.35
N ASN A 2 -1.63 -1.82 10.18
CA ASN A 2 -2.46 -2.15 9.03
C ASN A 2 -2.38 -1.05 7.96
N VAL A 3 -1.94 -1.40 6.76
CA VAL A 3 -1.94 -0.53 5.58
C VAL A 3 -3.09 -0.95 4.67
N ILE A 4 -3.97 -0.01 4.37
CA ILE A 4 -5.14 -0.24 3.53
C ILE A 4 -4.82 0.23 2.12
N ILE A 5 -5.03 -0.63 1.12
CA ILE A 5 -4.91 -0.25 -0.29
C ILE A 5 -6.31 -0.11 -0.90
N ARG A 6 -6.57 1.03 -1.53
CA ARG A 6 -7.80 1.31 -2.27
C ARG A 6 -7.47 1.78 -3.68
N LYS A 7 -8.26 1.33 -4.65
CA LYS A 7 -8.25 1.86 -6.01
C LYS A 7 -8.91 3.25 -6.02
N LEU A 8 -8.40 4.18 -6.82
CA LEU A 8 -9.10 5.44 -7.09
C LEU A 8 -10.30 5.18 -8.01
N ASP A 9 -11.45 5.75 -7.66
CA ASP A 9 -12.65 5.66 -8.49
C ASP A 9 -12.40 6.29 -9.86
N GLU A 10 -13.03 5.74 -10.90
CA GLU A 10 -12.91 6.19 -12.30
C GLU A 10 -11.52 6.08 -12.93
N THR A 11 -10.58 5.39 -12.27
CA THR A 11 -9.23 5.12 -12.82
C THR A 11 -9.09 3.64 -13.19
N GLU A 12 -8.21 3.30 -14.14
CA GLU A 12 -7.93 1.88 -14.44
C GLU A 12 -6.91 1.27 -13.47
N ARG A 13 -5.84 2.01 -13.15
CA ARG A 13 -4.60 1.45 -12.58
C ARG A 13 -4.05 2.26 -11.42
N GLU A 14 -4.85 3.11 -10.78
CA GLU A 14 -4.34 4.03 -9.76
C GLU A 14 -4.86 3.69 -8.38
N TYR A 15 -4.00 3.86 -7.37
CA TYR A 15 -4.25 3.39 -6.02
C TYR A 15 -3.72 4.35 -4.96
N PHE A 16 -4.34 4.30 -3.78
CA PHE A 16 -3.81 4.81 -2.53
C PHE A 16 -3.51 3.66 -1.57
N ALA A 17 -2.32 3.66 -0.99
CA ALA A 17 -2.04 2.91 0.24
C ALA A 17 -2.02 3.90 1.41
N TYR A 18 -2.72 3.59 2.51
CA TYR A 18 -2.74 4.48 3.67
C TYR A 18 -2.86 3.73 4.99
N THR A 19 -2.37 4.36 6.06
CA THR A 19 -2.49 3.87 7.42
C THR A 19 -2.66 5.03 8.39
N LYS A 20 -3.36 4.77 9.49
CA LYS A 20 -3.49 5.72 10.60
C LYS A 20 -2.51 5.30 11.69
N SER A 21 -1.71 6.25 12.18
CA SER A 21 -0.85 6.00 13.33
C SER A 21 -1.70 5.63 14.55
N LEU A 22 -1.26 4.63 15.31
CA LEU A 22 -1.89 4.19 16.56
C LEU A 22 -1.75 5.26 17.66
N CYS A 23 -0.72 6.10 17.59
CA CYS A 23 -0.37 7.06 18.66
C CYS A 23 -0.55 8.53 18.27
N GLY A 24 -0.63 8.85 16.99
CA GLY A 24 -0.76 10.23 16.50
C GLY A 24 -1.90 10.35 15.50
N LYS A 25 -2.64 11.46 15.54
CA LYS A 25 -3.75 11.75 14.61
C LYS A 25 -3.34 11.89 13.13
N ALA A 26 -2.14 11.43 12.75
CA ALA A 26 -1.58 11.52 11.41
C ALA A 26 -2.00 10.32 10.55
N THR A 27 -2.28 10.61 9.29
CA THR A 27 -2.49 9.61 8.23
C THR A 27 -1.28 9.65 7.31
N TYR A 28 -0.64 8.51 7.14
CA TYR A 28 0.42 8.33 6.16
C TYR A 28 -0.21 7.69 4.94
N PHE A 29 0.06 8.23 3.77
CA PHE A 29 -0.46 7.68 2.53
C PHE A 29 0.53 7.84 1.39
N VAL A 30 0.38 6.99 0.38
CA VAL A 30 1.10 7.08 -0.89
C VAL A 30 0.15 6.78 -2.03
N TYR A 31 0.27 7.56 -3.10
CA TYR A 31 -0.36 7.30 -4.39
C TYR A 31 0.61 6.51 -5.27
N PHE A 32 0.11 5.54 -6.03
CA PHE A 32 0.92 4.79 -6.99
C PHE A 32 0.04 4.17 -8.10
N GLN A 33 0.69 3.75 -9.19
CA GLN A 33 0.05 3.08 -10.32
C GLN A 33 0.39 1.58 -10.37
N ASP A 34 -0.42 0.75 -11.03
CA ASP A 34 -0.11 -0.68 -11.27
C ASP A 34 0.92 -0.85 -12.41
N ASP A 35 2.16 -0.47 -12.10
CA ASP A 35 3.35 -0.65 -12.92
C ASP A 35 4.58 -0.95 -12.05
N ILE A 36 5.77 -1.02 -12.67
CA ILE A 36 7.01 -1.32 -11.94
C ILE A 36 7.36 -0.20 -10.94
N TRP A 37 7.15 1.06 -11.32
CA TRP A 37 7.47 2.21 -10.49
C TRP A 37 6.54 2.32 -9.29
N GLY A 38 5.26 1.99 -9.46
CA GLY A 38 4.29 1.95 -8.39
C GLY A 38 4.55 0.79 -7.43
N ALA A 39 5.03 -0.37 -7.91
CA ALA A 39 5.49 -1.45 -7.03
C ALA A 39 6.68 -1.03 -6.16
N ILE A 40 7.67 -0.34 -6.75
CA ILE A 40 8.83 0.21 -6.01
C ILE A 40 8.36 1.28 -5.01
N THR A 41 7.45 2.17 -5.44
CA THR A 41 6.87 3.22 -4.61
C THR A 41 6.15 2.63 -3.38
N LEU A 42 5.31 1.62 -3.59
CA LEU A 42 4.62 0.94 -2.49
C LEU A 42 5.62 0.25 -1.56
N HIS A 43 6.60 -0.47 -2.11
CA HIS A 43 7.63 -1.13 -1.31
C HIS A 43 8.38 -0.14 -0.41
N ASN A 44 8.87 0.96 -0.99
CA ASN A 44 9.59 1.99 -0.24
C ASN A 44 8.72 2.63 0.84
N PHE A 45 7.43 2.86 0.56
CA PHE A 45 6.49 3.34 1.56
C PHE A 45 6.33 2.36 2.73
N LEU A 46 6.21 1.06 2.45
CA LEU A 46 6.11 0.03 3.48
C LEU A 46 7.39 -0.06 4.32
N GLU A 47 8.57 -0.03 3.70
CA GLU A 47 9.85 -0.05 4.42
C GLU A 47 10.05 1.21 5.28
N MET A 48 9.66 2.39 4.77
CA MET A 48 9.66 3.63 5.56
C MET A 48 8.78 3.50 6.81
N LEU A 49 7.56 2.94 6.67
CA LEU A 49 6.68 2.71 7.81
C LEU A 49 7.26 1.70 8.81
N LYS A 50 7.87 0.60 8.34
CA LYS A 50 8.54 -0.39 9.22
C LYS A 50 9.64 0.27 10.03
N SER A 51 10.51 1.04 9.37
CA SER A 51 11.65 1.70 10.01
C SER A 51 11.21 2.82 10.96
N PHE A 52 10.26 3.67 10.55
CA PHE A 52 9.83 4.81 11.35
C PHE A 52 9.10 4.41 12.63
N PHE A 53 8.31 3.33 12.58
CA PHE A 53 7.54 2.85 13.73
C PHE A 53 8.18 1.67 14.47
N ASP A 54 9.40 1.27 14.09
CA ASP A 54 10.12 0.10 14.62
C ASP A 54 9.24 -1.17 14.64
N GLN A 55 8.56 -1.45 13.52
CA GLN A 55 7.65 -2.59 13.40
C GLN A 55 8.18 -3.64 12.43
N GLY A 56 8.35 -4.87 12.94
CA GLY A 56 8.82 -6.00 12.14
C GLY A 56 7.80 -6.53 11.11
N LYS A 57 6.50 -6.24 11.25
CA LYS A 57 5.47 -6.71 10.31
C LYS A 57 4.41 -5.65 10.02
N ILE A 58 4.16 -5.44 8.73
CA ILE A 58 3.01 -4.69 8.22
C ILE A 58 2.00 -5.69 7.67
N THR A 59 0.73 -5.49 8.00
CA THR A 59 -0.39 -6.20 7.39
C THR A 59 -0.97 -5.32 6.30
N ILE A 60 -1.20 -5.87 5.11
CA ILE A 60 -1.85 -5.16 4.01
C ILE A 60 -3.30 -5.64 3.89
N SER A 61 -4.24 -4.70 3.80
CA SER A 61 -5.67 -4.97 3.64
C SER A 61 -6.19 -4.32 2.37
N ILE A 62 -6.88 -5.10 1.54
CA ILE A 62 -7.56 -4.61 0.33
C ILE A 62 -9.07 -4.79 0.53
N PRO A 63 -9.83 -3.71 0.81
CA PRO A 63 -11.25 -3.84 1.13
C PRO A 63 -12.11 -4.23 -0.08
N ASN A 64 -11.72 -3.81 -1.29
CA ASN A 64 -12.43 -4.11 -2.52
C ASN A 64 -11.83 -5.34 -3.21
N LYS A 65 -12.59 -6.43 -3.32
CA LYS A 65 -12.10 -7.69 -3.91
C LYS A 65 -11.92 -7.65 -5.44
N ASN A 66 -12.43 -6.62 -6.13
CA ASN A 66 -12.39 -6.49 -7.59
C ASN A 66 -11.21 -5.63 -8.07
N ILE A 67 -10.04 -5.72 -7.42
CA ILE A 67 -8.84 -5.09 -7.96
C ILE A 67 -8.15 -6.08 -8.90
N GLU A 68 -8.21 -5.81 -10.19
CA GLU A 68 -7.37 -6.48 -11.20
C GLU A 68 -5.96 -5.90 -11.16
N ILE A 69 -5.16 -6.34 -10.20
CA ILE A 69 -3.71 -6.10 -10.22
C ILE A 69 -3.12 -6.97 -11.32
N LYS A 70 -2.55 -6.34 -12.35
CA LYS A 70 -1.91 -7.03 -13.48
C LYS A 70 -0.43 -7.26 -13.23
N ASN A 71 0.24 -6.41 -12.43
CA ASN A 71 1.67 -6.56 -12.18
C ASN A 71 1.98 -7.65 -11.14
N LYS A 72 2.77 -8.65 -11.54
CA LYS A 72 3.19 -9.77 -10.68
C LYS A 72 4.05 -9.34 -9.48
N LEU A 73 4.85 -8.30 -9.62
CA LEU A 73 5.67 -7.77 -8.53
C LEU A 73 4.79 -7.17 -7.43
N PHE A 74 3.74 -6.47 -7.84
CA PHE A 74 2.75 -5.90 -6.94
C PHE A 74 1.97 -7.00 -6.18
N LEU A 75 1.54 -8.05 -6.90
CA LEU A 75 0.93 -9.22 -6.28
C LEU A 75 1.84 -9.92 -5.26
N LYS A 76 3.15 -9.96 -5.51
CA LYS A 76 4.12 -10.53 -4.58
C LYS A 76 4.19 -9.69 -3.29
N LEU A 77 4.31 -8.37 -3.43
CA LEU A 77 4.39 -7.44 -2.29
C LEU A 77 3.16 -7.47 -1.38
N ILE A 78 1.97 -7.73 -1.93
CA ILE A 78 0.73 -7.81 -1.13
C ILE A 78 0.58 -9.16 -0.40
N ARG A 79 1.21 -10.23 -0.91
CA ARG A 79 1.05 -11.60 -0.38
C ARG A 79 2.08 -11.99 0.67
N GLU A 80 3.16 -11.21 0.83
CA GLU A 80 4.18 -11.37 1.89
C GLU A 80 3.67 -10.86 3.25
#